data_AF-A0A5B8MQL5-F1
#
_entry.id   AF-A0A5B8MQL5-F1
#
_cell.length_a   1.000
_cell.length_b   1.000
_cell.length_c   1.000
_cell.angle_alpha   90.00
_cell.angle_beta   90.00
_cell.angle_gamma   90.00
#
_symmetry.space_group_name_H-M   'P 1'
#
loop_
_entity.id
_entity.type
_entity.pdbx_description
1 polymer ?
#
loop_
_entity_poly.entity_id
_entity_poly.type
_entity_poly.pdbx_seq_one_letter_code
_entity_poly.pdbx_strand_id
1 'polypeptide(L)'
;MYEFCEGAGSMERSRYFGFSKDLYHFDHFLGGFQNEFPELLGNTGFEITALGESDQGEQAVDVVVRGSKANTEFEKKFTFCLTEREFGTKKGCLMTSRIVKH
;
A
#
# COMPACT_ATOMS: atom_id res chain seq x y z
N MET A 1 -26.74 4.31 -2.99
CA MET A 1 -26.26 3.20 -2.14
C MET A 1 -25.86 2.10 -3.11
N TYR A 2 -24.55 1.96 -3.37
CA TYR A 2 -24.06 0.97 -4.32
C TYR A 2 -23.74 -0.28 -3.51
N GLU A 3 -24.61 -1.28 -3.59
CA GLU A 3 -24.39 -2.57 -2.97
C GLU A 3 -23.25 -3.26 -3.71
N PHE A 4 -22.12 -3.35 -3.02
CA PHE A 4 -21.12 -4.36 -3.31
C PHE A 4 -21.81 -5.71 -3.10
N CYS A 5 -21.64 -6.64 -4.04
CA CYS A 5 -22.19 -7.98 -3.95
C CYS A 5 -21.47 -8.72 -2.81
N GLU A 6 -21.86 -8.42 -1.58
CA GLU A 6 -21.42 -9.07 -0.35
C GLU A 6 -21.92 -10.51 -0.39
N GLY A 7 -20.99 -11.47 -0.53
CA GLY A 7 -21.29 -12.91 -0.49
C GLY A 7 -21.12 -13.70 -1.79
N ALA A 8 -20.75 -13.09 -2.92
CA ALA A 8 -20.63 -13.79 -4.21
C ALA A 8 -19.23 -14.38 -4.51
N GLY A 9 -18.49 -14.83 -3.49
CA GLY A 9 -17.37 -15.77 -3.66
C GLY A 9 -16.28 -15.35 -4.66
N SER A 10 -15.96 -14.06 -4.79
CA SER A 10 -14.74 -13.59 -5.46
C SER A 10 -14.60 -13.89 -6.97
N MET A 11 -15.65 -14.33 -7.65
CA MET A 11 -15.55 -14.84 -9.04
C MET A 11 -16.10 -13.91 -10.13
N GLU A 12 -16.67 -12.76 -9.80
CA GLU A 12 -17.25 -11.84 -10.79
C GLU A 12 -16.38 -10.60 -11.08
N ARG A 13 -16.39 -10.15 -12.33
CA ARG A 13 -15.71 -8.91 -12.73
C ARG A 13 -16.41 -7.72 -12.10
N SER A 14 -15.69 -6.99 -11.24
CA SER A 14 -16.19 -5.74 -10.68
C SER A 14 -16.43 -4.71 -11.80
N ARG A 15 -17.63 -4.13 -11.83
CA ARG A 15 -17.99 -3.08 -12.80
C ARG A 15 -18.12 -1.75 -12.08
N TYR A 16 -17.32 -0.78 -12.50
CA TYR A 16 -17.39 0.60 -12.02
C TYR A 16 -17.93 1.48 -13.14
N PHE A 17 -19.16 1.99 -13.00
CA PHE A 17 -19.84 2.79 -14.03
C PHE A 17 -19.84 2.13 -15.43
N GLY A 18 -20.11 0.83 -15.49
CA GLY A 18 -20.11 0.07 -16.76
C GLY A 18 -18.71 -0.28 -17.29
N PHE A 19 -17.65 0.27 -16.73
CA PHE A 19 -16.28 -0.16 -17.03
C PHE A 19 -15.94 -1.40 -16.21
N SER A 20 -15.52 -2.45 -16.91
CA SER A 20 -14.89 -3.60 -16.26
C SER A 20 -13.54 -3.14 -15.72
N LYS A 21 -13.48 -2.91 -14.41
CA LYS A 21 -12.25 -2.57 -13.71
C LYS A 21 -11.95 -3.69 -12.75
N ASP A 22 -10.67 -4.00 -12.64
CA ASP A 22 -10.24 -5.07 -11.77
C ASP A 22 -10.25 -4.61 -10.31
N LEU A 23 -11.44 -4.43 -9.75
CA LEU A 23 -11.59 -4.07 -8.34
C LEU A 23 -11.45 -5.30 -7.44
N TYR A 24 -11.67 -6.51 -7.97
CA TYR A 24 -11.46 -7.75 -7.23
C TYR A 24 -10.01 -7.88 -6.76
N HIS A 25 -9.03 -7.71 -7.67
CA HIS A 25 -7.63 -7.74 -7.27
C HIS A 25 -7.25 -6.55 -6.39
N PHE A 26 -7.95 -5.41 -6.52
CA PHE A 26 -7.75 -4.27 -5.65
C PHE A 26 -8.25 -4.53 -4.23
N ASP A 27 -9.45 -5.10 -4.05
CA ASP A 27 -10.00 -5.46 -2.75
C ASP A 27 -9.15 -6.57 -2.11
N HIS A 28 -8.71 -7.57 -2.89
CA HIS A 28 -7.79 -8.60 -2.41
C HIS A 28 -6.45 -7.99 -1.98
N PHE A 29 -5.92 -7.04 -2.74
CA PHE A 29 -4.72 -6.28 -2.36
C PHE A 29 -4.95 -5.51 -1.06
N LEU A 30 -6.06 -4.78 -0.92
CA LEU A 30 -6.37 -4.01 0.29
C LEU A 30 -6.52 -4.93 1.51
N GLY A 31 -7.19 -6.08 1.36
CA GLY A 31 -7.33 -7.07 2.42
C GLY A 31 -5.97 -7.63 2.85
N GLY A 32 -5.11 -8.01 1.90
CA GLY A 32 -3.75 -8.45 2.18
C GLY A 32 -2.90 -7.36 2.83
N PHE A 33 -2.98 -6.13 2.31
CA PHE A 33 -2.25 -4.98 2.83
C PHE A 33 -2.68 -4.62 4.25
N GLN A 34 -3.97 -4.70 4.57
CA GLN A 34 -4.48 -4.49 5.93
C GLN A 34 -3.97 -5.55 6.92
N ASN A 35 -3.89 -6.80 6.49
CA ASN A 35 -3.40 -7.89 7.33
C ASN A 35 -1.89 -7.77 7.57
N GLU A 36 -1.14 -7.39 6.53
CA GLU A 36 0.32 -7.30 6.60
C GLU A 36 0.81 -5.99 7.22
N PHE A 37 0.19 -4.85 6.91
CA PHE A 37 0.64 -3.53 7.34
C PHE A 37 -0.47 -2.75 8.06
N PRO A 38 -1.05 -3.29 9.14
CA PRO A 38 -2.16 -2.65 9.83
C PRO A 38 -1.79 -1.29 10.42
N GLU A 39 -0.52 -1.03 10.74
CA GLU A 39 -0.03 0.23 11.32
C GLU A 39 0.13 1.34 10.27
N LEU A 40 0.21 1.00 8.98
CA LEU A 40 0.16 1.99 7.91
C LEU A 40 -1.28 2.49 7.68
N LEU A 41 -2.29 1.73 8.09
CA LEU A 41 -3.69 2.12 7.95
C LEU A 41 -4.18 2.91 9.18
N GLY A 42 -4.82 4.05 8.92
CA GLY A 42 -5.35 4.90 10.00
C GLY A 42 -4.28 5.51 10.90
N ASN A 43 -3.03 5.61 10.43
CA ASN A 43 -1.99 6.37 11.12
C ASN A 43 -2.39 7.86 11.19
N THR A 44 -1.96 8.54 12.25
CA THR A 44 -2.25 9.96 12.46
C THR A 44 -1.08 10.86 12.08
N GLY A 45 0.08 10.28 11.79
CA GLY A 45 1.25 11.01 11.33
C GLY A 45 2.35 10.09 10.82
N PHE A 46 3.22 10.64 10.00
CA PHE A 46 4.43 9.98 9.54
C PHE A 46 5.57 10.99 9.45
N GLU A 47 6.79 10.47 9.49
CA GLU A 47 8.02 11.24 9.38
C GLU A 47 9.00 10.48 8.50
N ILE A 48 9.55 11.15 7.48
CA ILE A 48 10.64 10.61 6.67
C ILE A 48 11.93 10.85 7.44
N THR A 49 12.58 9.78 7.89
CA THR A 49 13.78 9.87 8.74
C THR A 49 15.07 9.71 7.98
N ALA A 50 15.06 9.01 6.85
CA ALA A 50 16.24 8.85 6.01
C ALA A 50 15.85 8.60 4.55
N LEU A 51 16.77 8.99 3.67
CA LEU A 51 16.75 8.70 2.24
C LEU A 51 18.10 8.07 1.90
N GLY A 52 18.09 7.02 1.08
CA GLY A 52 19.31 6.35 0.66
C GLY A 52 19.07 5.36 -0.48
N GLU A 53 19.95 4.38 -0.57
CA GLU A 53 19.81 3.25 -1.47
C GLU A 53 19.74 1.96 -0.66
N SER A 54 18.91 1.02 -1.11
CA SER A 54 18.84 -0.32 -0.55
C SER A 54 20.04 -1.14 -1.03
N ASP A 55 20.32 -2.28 -0.38
CA ASP A 55 21.36 -3.23 -0.81
C ASP A 55 21.15 -3.76 -2.24
N GLN A 56 19.97 -3.53 -2.83
CA GLN A 56 19.61 -3.93 -4.19
C GLN A 56 19.65 -2.76 -5.19
N GLY A 57 20.18 -1.59 -4.80
CA GLY A 57 20.26 -0.40 -5.64
C GLY A 57 18.91 0.30 -5.85
N GLU A 58 17.92 0.01 -5.01
CA GLU A 58 16.61 0.68 -5.05
C GLU A 58 16.69 1.95 -4.21
N GLN A 59 15.96 3.00 -4.55
CA GLN A 59 15.86 4.17 -3.68
C GLN A 59 15.12 3.78 -2.39
N ALA A 60 15.77 3.91 -1.24
CA ALA A 60 15.20 3.55 0.05
C ALA A 60 14.73 4.80 0.80
N VAL A 61 13.51 4.74 1.35
CA VAL A 61 12.90 5.81 2.14
C VAL A 61 12.49 5.23 3.49
N ASP A 62 13.18 5.63 4.55
CA ASP A 62 12.83 5.24 5.91
C ASP A 62 11.77 6.18 6.45
N VAL A 63 10.68 5.57 6.93
CA VAL A 63 9.50 6.27 7.44
C VAL A 63 9.18 5.74 8.82
N VAL A 64 8.98 6.66 9.76
CA VAL A 64 8.37 6.38 11.05
C VAL A 64 6.91 6.78 10.97
N VAL A 65 6.00 5.85 11.25
CA VAL A 65 4.55 6.13 11.34
C VAL A 65 4.11 6.09 12.79
N ARG A 66 3.20 7.01 13.13
CA ARG A 66 2.63 7.18 14.46
C ARG A 66 1.11 7.12 14.38
N GLY A 67 0.48 6.54 15.38
CA GLY A 67 -0.96 6.45 15.44
C GLY A 67 -1.46 6.01 16.81
N SER A 68 -2.78 5.90 16.92
CA SER A 68 -3.46 5.37 18.10
C SER A 68 -4.49 4.33 17.67
N LYS A 69 -4.48 3.17 18.31
CA LYS A 69 -5.45 2.09 18.06
C LYS A 69 -5.92 1.54 19.40
N ALA A 70 -7.24 1.54 19.60
CA ALA A 70 -7.86 1.11 20.87
C ALA A 70 -7.28 1.81 22.11
N ASN A 71 -7.04 3.12 22.03
CA ASN A 71 -6.40 3.96 23.06
C ASN A 71 -4.94 3.63 23.38
N THR A 72 -4.28 2.83 22.55
CA THR A 72 -2.84 2.56 22.65
C THR A 72 -2.12 3.30 21.53
N GLU A 73 -1.17 4.16 21.89
CA GLU A 73 -0.29 4.81 20.93
C GLU A 73 0.73 3.80 20.37
N PHE A 74 1.05 3.93 19.09
CA PHE A 74 2.08 3.14 18.44
C PHE A 74 3.00 4.03 17.62
N GLU A 75 4.26 3.60 17.55
CA GLU A 75 5.26 4.09 16.63
C GLU A 75 5.91 2.89 15.94
N LYS A 76 5.95 2.90 14.60
CA LYS A 76 6.52 1.82 13.79
C LYS A 76 7.40 2.36 12.69
N LYS A 77 8.44 1.62 12.34
CA LYS A 77 9.39 1.98 11.28
C LYS A 77 9.19 1.10 10.07
N PHE A 78 9.24 1.70 8.90
CA PHE A 78 9.14 1.04 7.62
C PHE A 78 10.18 1.60 6.67
N THR A 79 10.74 0.75 5.82
CA THR A 79 11.54 1.21 4.67
C THR A 79 10.77 0.94 3.40
N PHE A 80 10.45 1.99 2.65
CA PHE A 80 9.87 1.90 1.33
C PHE A 80 11.01 1.86 0.31
N CYS A 81 11.16 0.72 -0.37
CA CYS A 81 12.05 0.63 -1.52
C CYS A 81 11.28 1.08 -2.77
N LEU A 82 11.85 2.01 -3.50
CA LEU A 82 11.29 2.60 -4.71
C LEU A 82 12.17 2.25 -5.91
N THR A 83 11.51 1.91 -7.01
CA THR A 83 12.15 1.69 -8.31
C THR A 83 11.53 2.61 -9.34
N GLU A 84 12.35 3.17 -10.23
CA GLU A 84 11.88 3.93 -11.36
C GLU A 84 11.39 2.99 -12.45
N ARG A 85 10.18 3.23 -12.95
CA ARG A 85 9.66 2.43 -14.04
C ARG A 85 10.31 2.86 -15.35
N GLU A 86 11.01 1.95 -16.02
CA GLU A 86 11.76 2.27 -17.24
C GLU A 86 10.92 2.22 -18.53
N PHE A 87 9.72 1.62 -18.47
CA PHE A 87 8.90 1.34 -19.65
C PHE A 87 7.39 1.52 -19.42
N GLY A 88 6.66 1.70 -20.54
CA GLY A 88 5.20 1.85 -20.57
C GLY A 88 4.72 3.27 -20.27
N THR A 89 3.40 3.42 -20.10
CA THR A 89 2.72 4.71 -19.90
C THR A 89 3.07 5.42 -18.59
N LYS A 90 3.73 4.72 -17.67
CA LYS A 90 4.22 5.25 -16.38
C LYS A 90 5.74 5.34 -16.33
N LYS A 91 6.41 5.38 -17.49
CA LYS A 91 7.86 5.54 -17.57
C LYS A 91 8.29 6.82 -16.83
N GLY A 92 9.32 6.72 -16.01
CA GLY A 92 9.83 7.82 -15.19
C GLY A 92 9.15 7.99 -13.83
N CYS A 93 8.11 7.20 -13.54
CA CYS A 93 7.48 7.23 -12.23
C CYS A 93 8.23 6.34 -11.24
N LEU A 94 8.49 6.86 -10.03
CA LEU A 94 8.87 6.05 -8.87
C LEU A 94 7.67 5.22 -8.40
N MET A 95 7.88 3.94 -8.19
CA MET A 95 6.90 3.02 -7.65
C MET A 95 7.51 2.26 -6.48
N THR A 96 6.70 1.99 -5.45
CA THR A 96 7.12 1.11 -4.36
C THR A 96 7.28 -0.31 -4.89
N SER A 97 8.51 -0.83 -4.87
CA SER A 97 8.82 -2.22 -5.22
C SER A 97 8.51 -3.16 -4.06
N ARG A 98 8.89 -2.76 -2.84
CA ARG A 98 8.66 -3.50 -1.60
C ARG A 98 8.69 -2.58 -0.38
N ILE A 99 8.16 -3.11 0.72
CA ILE A 99 8.14 -2.46 2.04
C ILE A 99 8.81 -3.41 3.03
N VAL A 100 9.77 -2.91 3.80
CA VAL A 100 10.47 -3.66 4.85
C VAL A 100 9.95 -3.21 6.22
N LYS A 101 9.61 -4.18 7.08
CA LYS A 101 9.21 -3.97 8.48
C LYS A 101 10.43 -4.13 9.40
N HIS A 102 10.49 -3.37 10.49
CA HIS A 102 11.55 -3.42 11.51
C HIS A 102 11.02 -3.79 12.89
#